data_AF-A0A0Q7JNK0-F1
#
_entry.id   AF-A0A0Q7JNK0-F1
#
_cell.length_a   1.000
_cell.length_b   1.000
_cell.length_c   1.000
_cell.angle_alpha   90.00
_cell.angle_beta   90.00
_cell.angle_gamma   90.00
#
_symmetry.space_group_name_H-M   'P 1'
#
loop_
_entity.id
_entity.type
_entity.pdbx_description
1 polymer ?
#
loop_
_entity_poly.entity_id
_entity_poly.type
_entity_poly.pdbx_seq_one_letter_code
_entity_poly.pdbx_strand_id
1 'polypeptide(L)'
;MDWTKLKESKLLRLEQIGESLRKTGKARALIGFGSMAEQERVDAYSDLDFLVIPKKGFKTELIENLDWLTSISPVGYYYQFTADGYKLFYRDGIFCDFGILEACLLPDIFKTFALDKLLACSRIFTSEEACFKDPFQNERRYEQRFPIFAASLTRMIQGYERCPESALEIISFLEEHTPINPFMKKMITGIAEDLIAKRSSFNVE
;
A
#
# COMPACT_ATOMS: atom_id res chain seq x y z
N MET A 1 21.93 8.69 -23.35
CA MET A 1 20.81 8.74 -22.39
C MET A 1 21.40 8.53 -21.02
N ASP A 2 21.25 9.49 -20.11
CA ASP A 2 21.80 9.40 -18.74
C ASP A 2 20.73 8.78 -17.83
N TRP A 3 20.84 7.47 -17.62
CA TRP A 3 19.86 6.68 -16.87
C TRP A 3 19.84 7.06 -15.38
N THR A 4 20.95 7.55 -14.83
CA THR A 4 21.05 8.01 -13.43
C THR A 4 20.24 9.29 -13.23
N LYS A 5 20.39 10.27 -14.12
CA LYS A 5 19.59 11.51 -14.07
C LYS A 5 18.09 11.26 -14.16
N LEU A 6 17.68 10.30 -14.97
CA LEU A 6 16.26 9.99 -15.15
C LEU A 6 15.67 9.35 -13.88
N LYS A 7 16.41 8.46 -13.22
CA LYS A 7 16.05 7.91 -11.91
C LYS A 7 15.92 9.02 -10.86
N GLU A 8 16.90 9.90 -10.76
CA GLU A 8 16.89 11.04 -9.84
C GLU A 8 15.68 11.96 -10.08
N SER A 9 15.34 12.23 -11.35
CA SER A 9 14.17 13.05 -11.68
C SER A 9 12.84 12.47 -11.21
N LYS A 10 12.72 11.13 -11.17
CA LYS A 10 11.49 10.44 -10.71
C LYS A 10 11.33 10.50 -9.20
N LEU A 11 12.41 10.22 -8.47
CA LEU A 11 12.41 10.35 -7.02
C LEU A 11 12.17 11.81 -6.59
N LEU A 12 12.80 12.76 -7.29
CA LEU A 12 12.56 14.18 -7.08
C LEU A 12 11.09 14.55 -7.37
N ARG A 13 10.48 13.99 -8.43
CA ARG A 13 9.06 14.23 -8.73
C ARG A 13 8.16 13.69 -7.63
N LEU A 14 8.44 12.50 -7.09
CA LEU A 14 7.66 11.94 -5.99
C LEU A 14 7.75 12.82 -4.72
N GLU A 15 8.94 13.35 -4.42
CA GLU A 15 9.16 14.29 -3.33
C GLU A 15 8.39 15.62 -3.56
N GLN A 16 8.45 16.18 -4.77
CA GLN A 16 7.68 17.36 -5.15
C GLN A 16 6.17 17.15 -4.99
N ILE A 17 5.68 15.96 -5.33
CA ILE A 17 4.27 15.57 -5.11
C ILE A 17 3.95 15.54 -3.62
N GLY A 18 4.81 14.92 -2.81
CA GLY A 18 4.66 14.92 -1.34
C GLY A 18 4.63 16.33 -0.75
N GLU A 19 5.51 17.22 -1.21
CA GLU A 19 5.58 18.63 -0.80
C GLU A 19 4.30 19.39 -1.19
N SER A 20 3.86 19.24 -2.43
CA SER A 20 2.65 19.87 -2.94
C SER A 20 1.41 19.42 -2.18
N LEU A 21 1.26 18.11 -1.95
CA LEU A 21 0.20 17.55 -1.10
C LEU A 21 0.25 18.09 0.32
N ARG A 22 1.45 18.19 0.91
CA ARG A 22 1.62 18.72 2.27
C ARG A 22 1.10 20.17 2.37
N LYS A 23 1.38 21.00 1.36
CA LYS A 23 0.90 22.39 1.29
C LYS A 23 -0.61 22.52 1.24
N THR A 24 -1.32 21.53 0.69
CA THR A 24 -2.79 21.53 0.71
C THR A 24 -3.34 21.45 2.14
N GLY A 25 -2.60 20.85 3.08
CA GLY A 25 -3.09 20.55 4.42
C GLY A 25 -4.17 19.46 4.47
N LYS A 26 -4.48 18.80 3.35
CA LYS A 26 -5.60 17.87 3.18
C LYS A 26 -5.20 16.40 3.21
N ALA A 27 -3.93 16.07 2.99
CA ALA A 27 -3.43 14.70 3.05
C ALA A 27 -2.84 14.36 4.43
N ARG A 28 -2.99 13.11 4.85
CA ARG A 28 -2.32 12.51 6.01
C ARG A 28 -1.02 11.82 5.61
N ALA A 29 -1.02 11.13 4.47
CA ALA A 29 0.16 10.43 3.97
C ALA A 29 0.15 10.33 2.44
N LEU A 30 1.34 10.18 1.86
CA LEU A 30 1.57 9.66 0.52
C LEU A 30 2.41 8.38 0.66
N ILE A 31 2.00 7.31 -0.01
CA ILE A 31 2.64 6.00 0.08
C ILE A 31 3.04 5.58 -1.33
N GLY A 32 4.33 5.66 -1.65
CA GLY A 32 4.87 5.08 -2.88
C GLY A 32 4.98 3.56 -2.77
N PHE A 33 4.65 2.83 -3.83
CA PHE A 33 4.79 1.38 -3.90
C PHE A 33 5.32 0.93 -5.26
N GLY A 34 5.41 -0.39 -5.48
CA GLY A 34 5.99 -0.92 -6.71
C GLY A 34 7.48 -0.57 -6.82
N SER A 35 7.91 -0.18 -8.03
CA SER A 35 9.31 0.20 -8.28
C SER A 35 9.77 1.35 -7.37
N MET A 36 8.86 2.23 -6.91
CA MET A 36 9.19 3.35 -6.02
C MET A 36 9.59 2.90 -4.61
N ALA A 37 9.15 1.72 -4.17
CA ALA A 37 9.53 1.16 -2.87
C ALA A 37 10.93 0.53 -2.87
N GLU A 38 11.44 0.15 -4.05
CA GLU A 38 12.73 -0.49 -4.24
C GLU A 38 13.63 0.42 -5.10
N GLN A 39 14.39 1.32 -4.45
CA GLN A 39 15.21 2.32 -5.16
C GLN A 39 16.16 1.70 -6.18
N GLU A 40 16.62 0.46 -6.00
CA GLU A 40 17.47 -0.26 -6.96
C GLU A 40 16.76 -0.67 -8.25
N ARG A 41 15.42 -0.84 -8.20
CA ARG A 41 14.58 -1.22 -9.35
C ARG A 41 14.06 -0.02 -10.14
N VAL A 42 14.21 1.20 -9.63
CA VAL A 42 13.78 2.39 -10.36
C VAL A 42 14.67 2.62 -11.57
N ASP A 43 14.07 2.54 -12.75
CA ASP A 43 14.69 2.76 -14.05
C ASP A 43 13.90 3.79 -14.88
N ALA A 44 14.28 3.96 -16.16
CA ALA A 44 13.61 4.87 -17.08
C ALA A 44 12.16 4.52 -17.38
N TYR A 45 11.76 3.27 -17.23
CA TYR A 45 10.44 2.77 -17.57
C TYR A 45 9.52 2.66 -16.36
N SER A 46 10.06 2.94 -15.17
CA SER A 46 9.32 2.90 -13.91
C SER A 46 8.25 3.99 -13.80
N ASP A 47 7.03 3.60 -13.50
CA ASP A 47 5.93 4.52 -13.22
C ASP A 47 6.01 5.04 -11.78
N LEU A 48 5.44 6.22 -11.51
CA LEU A 48 5.22 6.69 -10.14
C LEU A 48 3.91 6.09 -9.62
N ASP A 49 4.00 4.90 -9.04
CA ASP A 49 2.90 4.22 -8.35
C ASP A 49 2.78 4.72 -6.90
N PHE A 50 1.67 5.39 -6.55
CA PHE A 50 1.46 5.85 -5.17
C PHE A 50 0.00 5.94 -4.73
N LEU A 51 -0.22 5.86 -3.42
CA LEU A 51 -1.51 6.12 -2.78
C LEU A 51 -1.45 7.43 -2.00
N VAL A 52 -2.55 8.18 -2.02
CA VAL A 52 -2.78 9.33 -1.14
C VAL A 52 -3.79 8.93 -0.07
N ILE A 53 -3.42 9.11 1.19
CA ILE A 53 -4.33 8.93 2.32
C ILE A 53 -4.82 10.32 2.73
N PRO A 54 -6.08 10.69 2.43
CA PRO A 54 -6.61 12.00 2.77
C PRO A 54 -6.89 12.09 4.28
N LYS A 55 -6.93 13.31 4.81
CA LYS A 55 -7.59 13.59 6.09
C LYS A 55 -9.09 13.37 5.90
N LYS A 56 -9.79 13.01 6.99
CA LYS A 56 -11.23 12.74 6.98
C LYS A 56 -11.99 13.90 6.30
N GLY A 57 -12.83 13.58 5.32
CA GLY A 57 -13.65 14.55 4.59
C GLY A 57 -13.00 15.21 3.37
N PHE A 58 -11.72 14.95 3.08
CA PHE A 58 -11.02 15.61 1.96
C PHE A 58 -10.80 14.73 0.73
N LYS A 59 -11.30 13.48 0.72
CA LYS A 59 -11.15 12.57 -0.42
C LYS A 59 -11.71 13.16 -1.71
N THR A 60 -12.97 13.62 -1.69
CA THR A 60 -13.65 14.19 -2.86
C THR A 60 -12.92 15.42 -3.39
N GLU A 61 -12.44 16.29 -2.51
CA GLU A 61 -11.73 17.49 -2.98
C GLU A 61 -10.40 17.15 -3.66
N LEU A 62 -9.66 16.17 -3.13
CA LEU A 62 -8.39 15.75 -3.73
C LEU A 62 -8.56 14.94 -5.02
N ILE A 63 -9.72 14.29 -5.23
CA ILE A 63 -10.02 13.54 -6.47
C ILE A 63 -10.56 14.45 -7.58
N GLU A 64 -11.31 15.49 -7.22
CA GLU A 64 -11.90 16.43 -8.18
C GLU A 64 -10.93 17.57 -8.55
N ASN A 65 -10.06 17.97 -7.62
CA ASN A 65 -9.06 19.01 -7.87
C ASN A 65 -7.63 18.42 -7.86
N LEU A 66 -7.04 18.32 -9.05
CA LEU A 66 -5.66 17.86 -9.26
C LEU A 66 -4.61 18.98 -9.27
N ASP A 67 -4.91 20.18 -8.78
CA ASP A 67 -3.96 21.30 -8.68
C ASP A 67 -2.69 20.92 -7.92
N TRP A 68 -2.80 20.00 -6.96
CA TRP A 68 -1.65 19.46 -6.23
C TRP A 68 -0.68 18.66 -7.10
N LEU A 69 -1.09 18.19 -8.28
CA LEU A 69 -0.22 17.59 -9.30
C LEU A 69 0.10 18.57 -10.44
N THR A 70 -0.92 19.24 -10.97
CA THR A 70 -0.78 20.08 -12.18
C THR A 70 0.06 21.34 -11.93
N SER A 71 0.17 21.80 -10.68
CA SER A 71 1.04 22.92 -10.30
C SER A 71 2.53 22.58 -10.23
N ILE A 72 2.90 21.30 -10.23
CA ILE A 72 4.29 20.85 -10.06
C ILE A 72 5.07 20.95 -11.37
N SER A 73 4.51 20.42 -12.46
CA SER A 73 5.13 20.36 -13.78
C SER A 73 4.04 20.33 -14.86
N PRO A 74 4.29 20.83 -16.08
CA PRO A 74 3.31 20.81 -17.15
C PRO A 74 2.77 19.40 -17.42
N VAL A 75 1.45 19.26 -17.34
CA VAL A 75 0.75 18.01 -17.63
C VAL A 75 0.43 17.94 -19.13
N GLY A 76 0.69 16.78 -19.72
CA GLY A 76 0.32 16.46 -21.10
C GLY A 76 -1.13 16.03 -21.17
N TYR A 77 -1.48 15.01 -20.40
CA TYR A 77 -2.83 14.46 -20.30
C TYR A 77 -3.02 13.69 -18.98
N TYR A 78 -4.26 13.58 -18.50
CA TYR A 78 -4.64 12.70 -17.42
C TYR A 78 -6.07 12.20 -17.61
N TYR A 79 -6.39 11.07 -17.00
CA TYR A 79 -7.74 10.54 -16.99
C TYR A 79 -8.02 9.76 -15.71
N GLN A 80 -9.28 9.80 -15.29
CA GLN A 80 -9.76 9.05 -14.14
C GLN A 80 -9.93 7.59 -14.56
N PHE A 81 -9.06 6.71 -14.06
CA PHE A 81 -9.07 5.28 -14.39
C PHE A 81 -10.02 4.49 -13.49
N THR A 82 -10.18 4.94 -12.25
CA THR A 82 -11.15 4.39 -11.28
C THR A 82 -11.87 5.53 -10.58
N ALA A 83 -12.97 5.25 -9.88
CA ALA A 83 -13.69 6.26 -9.09
C ALA A 83 -12.77 7.02 -8.12
N ASP A 84 -11.68 6.38 -7.69
CA ASP A 84 -10.76 6.87 -6.67
C ASP A 84 -9.34 7.12 -7.19
N GLY A 85 -9.10 7.08 -8.50
CA GLY A 85 -7.73 7.12 -9.02
C GLY A 85 -7.58 7.61 -10.46
N TYR A 86 -6.39 8.11 -10.75
CA TYR A 86 -6.03 8.67 -12.05
C TYR A 86 -4.74 8.08 -12.57
N LYS A 87 -4.64 8.11 -13.89
CA LYS A 87 -3.38 7.99 -14.62
C LYS A 87 -3.04 9.37 -15.19
N LEU A 88 -1.84 9.88 -14.91
CA LEU A 88 -1.39 11.23 -15.27
C LEU A 88 -0.02 11.21 -15.94
N PHE A 89 0.11 11.95 -17.04
CA PHE A 89 1.33 12.06 -17.84
C PHE A 89 1.86 13.49 -17.79
N TYR A 90 3.04 13.69 -17.20
CA TYR A 90 3.78 14.94 -17.33
C TYR A 90 4.47 15.04 -18.70
N ARG A 91 4.64 16.27 -19.20
CA ARG A 91 5.29 16.53 -20.50
C ARG A 91 6.79 16.20 -20.51
N ASP A 92 7.40 16.05 -19.34
CA ASP A 92 8.78 15.61 -19.16
C ASP A 92 8.95 14.08 -19.20
N GLY A 93 7.88 13.34 -19.50
CA GLY A 93 7.92 11.89 -19.66
C GLY A 93 7.71 11.10 -18.36
N ILE A 94 7.44 11.76 -17.24
CA ILE A 94 7.09 11.08 -15.99
C ILE A 94 5.59 10.73 -15.98
N PHE A 95 5.30 9.47 -15.70
CA PHE A 95 3.95 8.95 -15.57
C PHE A 95 3.62 8.63 -14.10
N CYS A 96 2.38 8.94 -13.70
CA CYS A 96 1.84 8.66 -12.38
C CYS A 96 0.62 7.74 -12.49
N ASP A 97 0.60 6.69 -11.69
CA ASP A 97 -0.57 5.87 -11.42
C ASP A 97 -0.89 5.98 -9.93
N PHE A 98 -2.03 6.57 -9.60
CA PHE A 98 -2.34 6.83 -8.21
C PHE A 98 -3.81 6.68 -7.84
N GLY A 99 -4.03 6.34 -6.57
CA GLY A 99 -5.34 6.25 -5.95
C GLY A 99 -5.42 7.06 -4.65
N ILE A 100 -6.62 7.56 -4.33
CA ILE A 100 -6.93 8.27 -3.10
C ILE A 100 -7.81 7.39 -2.24
N LEU A 101 -7.26 6.94 -1.12
CA LEU A 101 -7.87 5.94 -0.28
C LEU A 101 -8.10 6.46 1.13
N GLU A 102 -9.35 6.45 1.60
CA GLU A 102 -9.63 6.78 2.99
C GLU A 102 -8.98 5.79 3.95
N ALA A 103 -8.45 6.31 5.06
CA ALA A 103 -7.75 5.49 6.04
C ALA A 103 -8.61 4.35 6.63
N CYS A 104 -9.93 4.49 6.64
CA CYS A 104 -10.85 3.45 7.10
C CYS A 104 -10.94 2.23 6.16
N LEU A 105 -10.56 2.38 4.88
CA LEU A 105 -10.56 1.29 3.89
C LEU A 105 -9.20 0.59 3.79
N LEU A 106 -8.16 1.16 4.40
CA LEU A 106 -6.85 0.51 4.49
C LEU A 106 -6.94 -0.92 5.07
N PRO A 107 -7.69 -1.20 6.16
CA PRO A 107 -7.88 -2.55 6.68
C PRO A 107 -8.34 -3.58 5.64
N ASP A 108 -9.31 -3.22 4.79
CA ASP A 108 -9.87 -4.14 3.78
C ASP A 108 -8.84 -4.42 2.67
N ILE A 109 -8.14 -3.38 2.22
CA ILE A 109 -7.09 -3.52 1.21
C ILE A 109 -5.89 -4.30 1.76
N PHE A 110 -5.49 -4.04 3.00
CA PHE A 110 -4.45 -4.81 3.66
C PHE A 110 -4.86 -6.27 3.80
N LYS A 111 -6.10 -6.58 4.17
CA LYS A 111 -6.53 -7.97 4.30
C LYS A 111 -6.44 -8.70 2.97
N THR A 112 -7.07 -8.21 1.91
CA THR A 112 -7.05 -8.94 0.63
C THR A 112 -5.66 -8.95 0.01
N PHE A 113 -4.97 -7.81 -0.04
CA PHE A 113 -3.69 -7.72 -0.72
C PHE A 113 -2.54 -8.32 0.10
N ALA A 114 -2.45 -8.03 1.40
CA ALA A 114 -1.35 -8.54 2.22
C ALA A 114 -1.51 -10.04 2.46
N LEU A 115 -2.72 -10.55 2.66
CA LEU A 115 -2.93 -12.00 2.76
C LEU A 115 -2.55 -12.71 1.46
N ASP A 116 -3.02 -12.23 0.30
CA ASP A 116 -2.66 -12.84 -0.98
C ASP A 116 -1.14 -12.91 -1.18
N LYS A 117 -0.42 -11.85 -0.83
CA LYS A 117 1.06 -11.82 -0.90
C LYS A 117 1.69 -12.75 0.13
N LEU A 118 1.19 -12.79 1.35
CA LEU A 118 1.68 -13.68 2.40
C LEU A 118 1.51 -15.16 1.99
N LEU A 119 0.36 -15.52 1.42
CA LEU A 119 0.06 -16.86 0.90
C LEU A 119 0.88 -17.20 -0.37
N ALA A 120 1.20 -16.20 -1.19
CA ALA A 120 2.08 -16.40 -2.35
C ALA A 120 3.54 -16.65 -1.95
N CYS A 121 4.00 -16.03 -0.85
CA CYS A 121 5.36 -16.14 -0.34
C CYS A 121 5.59 -17.37 0.55
N SER A 122 4.58 -18.19 0.80
CA SER A 122 4.65 -19.22 1.86
C SER A 122 5.69 -20.30 1.63
N ARG A 123 6.04 -20.56 0.37
CA ARG A 123 7.14 -21.46 -0.01
C ARG A 123 8.52 -20.99 0.47
N ILE A 124 8.65 -19.71 0.83
CA ILE A 124 9.86 -19.13 1.41
C ILE A 124 9.97 -19.53 2.89
N PHE A 125 8.83 -19.65 3.58
CA PHE A 125 8.77 -19.88 5.03
C PHE A 125 8.58 -21.35 5.40
N THR A 126 7.99 -22.16 4.53
CA THR A 126 7.68 -23.57 4.81
C THR A 126 7.64 -24.42 3.55
N SER A 127 7.76 -25.74 3.71
CA SER A 127 7.65 -26.70 2.60
C SER A 127 6.21 -26.81 2.10
N GLU A 128 6.05 -26.84 0.78
CA GLU A 128 4.76 -27.09 0.13
C GLU A 128 4.52 -28.59 0.03
N GLU A 129 3.37 -29.04 0.52
CA GLU A 129 2.90 -30.42 0.38
C GLU A 129 2.20 -30.62 -0.97
N ALA A 130 2.34 -31.82 -1.54
CA ALA A 130 1.76 -32.14 -2.84
C ALA A 130 0.24 -32.31 -2.75
N CYS A 131 -0.52 -31.34 -3.27
CA CYS A 131 -1.97 -31.48 -3.41
C CYS A 131 -2.53 -30.64 -4.59
N PHE A 132 -3.84 -30.74 -4.83
CA PHE A 132 -4.50 -29.99 -5.91
C PHE A 132 -4.49 -28.48 -5.63
N LYS A 133 -3.88 -27.72 -6.53
CA LYS A 133 -3.87 -26.25 -6.50
C LYS A 133 -5.00 -25.71 -7.37
N ASP A 134 -5.93 -24.98 -6.76
CA ASP A 134 -6.95 -24.25 -7.51
C ASP A 134 -6.28 -23.12 -8.32
N PRO A 135 -6.51 -23.03 -9.65
CA PRO A 135 -5.85 -22.05 -10.49
C PRO A 135 -6.42 -20.62 -10.36
N PHE A 136 -7.58 -20.46 -9.72
CA PHE A 136 -8.27 -19.17 -9.61
C PHE A 136 -8.22 -18.60 -8.20
N GLN A 137 -8.18 -19.44 -7.16
CA GLN A 137 -8.12 -18.97 -5.77
C GLN A 137 -7.03 -19.65 -4.96
N ASN A 138 -5.99 -18.89 -4.63
CA ASN A 138 -4.83 -19.39 -3.90
C ASN A 138 -5.15 -19.87 -2.47
N GLU A 139 -6.22 -19.33 -1.86
CA GLU A 139 -6.69 -19.68 -0.52
C GLU A 139 -7.34 -21.07 -0.44
N ARG A 140 -7.85 -21.61 -1.55
CA ARG A 140 -8.56 -22.88 -1.53
C ARG A 140 -7.61 -24.03 -1.25
N ARG A 141 -7.94 -24.82 -0.22
CA ARG A 141 -7.14 -25.95 0.27
C ARG A 141 -5.73 -25.54 0.68
N TYR A 142 -5.55 -24.28 1.06
CA TYR A 142 -4.27 -23.76 1.48
C TYR A 142 -3.72 -24.53 2.69
N GLU A 143 -4.60 -24.96 3.60
CA GLU A 143 -4.28 -25.81 4.74
C GLU A 143 -3.74 -27.20 4.37
N GLN A 144 -4.08 -27.72 3.19
CA GLN A 144 -3.54 -28.98 2.68
C GLN A 144 -2.19 -28.77 2.00
N ARG A 145 -1.97 -27.58 1.41
CA ARG A 145 -0.72 -27.20 0.74
C ARG A 145 0.38 -26.80 1.71
N PHE A 146 0.02 -26.10 2.79
CA PHE A 146 0.95 -25.54 3.77
C PHE A 146 0.44 -25.75 5.20
N PRO A 147 0.36 -26.99 5.69
CA PRO A 147 -0.29 -27.30 6.98
C PRO A 147 0.37 -26.60 8.17
N ILE A 148 1.71 -26.51 8.18
CA ILE A 148 2.47 -25.85 9.25
C ILE A 148 2.13 -24.35 9.30
N PHE A 149 2.15 -23.69 8.14
CA PHE A 149 1.91 -22.25 8.07
C PHE A 149 0.43 -21.88 8.23
N ALA A 150 -0.48 -22.74 7.77
CA ALA A 150 -1.92 -22.55 7.94
C ALA A 150 -2.33 -22.45 9.43
N ALA A 151 -1.63 -23.14 10.33
CA ALA A 151 -1.86 -23.01 11.77
C ALA A 151 -1.62 -21.57 12.28
N SER A 152 -0.65 -20.85 11.70
CA SER A 152 -0.33 -19.47 12.04
C SER A 152 -1.31 -18.45 11.45
N LEU A 153 -1.99 -18.78 10.35
CA LEU A 153 -2.98 -17.89 9.71
C LEU A 153 -4.13 -17.50 10.64
N THR A 154 -4.51 -18.36 11.59
CA THR A 154 -5.58 -18.06 12.56
C THR A 154 -5.31 -16.79 13.37
N ARG A 155 -4.03 -16.48 13.65
CA ARG A 155 -3.63 -15.24 14.35
C ARG A 155 -3.56 -14.04 13.41
N MET A 156 -3.25 -14.28 12.13
CA MET A 156 -3.10 -13.24 11.12
C MET A 156 -4.41 -12.88 10.39
N ILE A 157 -5.47 -13.69 10.54
CA ILE A 157 -6.77 -13.49 9.89
C ILE A 157 -7.88 -13.55 10.95
N GLN A 158 -8.02 -12.50 11.76
CA GLN A 158 -8.94 -12.49 12.92
C GLN A 158 -10.34 -11.92 12.61
N GLY A 159 -10.65 -11.66 11.34
CA GLY A 159 -11.91 -11.08 10.89
C GLY A 159 -11.91 -9.55 10.79
N TYR A 160 -12.95 -8.98 10.19
CA TYR A 160 -13.04 -7.55 9.84
C TYR A 160 -12.92 -6.63 11.05
N GLU A 161 -13.58 -6.99 12.15
CA GLU A 161 -13.56 -6.20 13.38
C GLU A 161 -12.17 -6.15 14.02
N ARG A 162 -11.29 -7.11 13.70
CA ARG A 162 -9.96 -7.28 14.29
C ARG A 162 -8.83 -7.17 13.26
N CYS A 163 -9.06 -6.39 12.20
CA CYS A 163 -8.02 -6.07 11.22
C CYS A 163 -6.79 -5.39 11.86
N PRO A 164 -6.91 -4.46 12.82
CA PRO A 164 -5.74 -3.89 13.50
C PRO A 164 -4.87 -4.97 14.19
N GLU A 165 -5.48 -5.89 14.94
CA GLU A 165 -4.77 -6.99 15.59
C GLU A 165 -4.14 -7.95 14.59
N SER A 166 -4.86 -8.24 13.50
CA SER A 166 -4.35 -9.06 12.40
C SER A 166 -3.10 -8.42 11.75
N ALA A 167 -3.11 -7.09 11.55
CA ALA A 167 -1.98 -6.37 11.00
C ALA A 167 -0.75 -6.44 11.92
N LEU A 168 -0.94 -6.33 13.24
CA LEU A 168 0.15 -6.46 14.22
C LEU A 168 0.77 -7.87 14.20
N GLU A 169 -0.05 -8.92 14.13
CA GLU A 169 0.42 -10.31 14.03
C GLU A 169 1.17 -10.56 12.71
N ILE A 170 0.67 -10.03 11.59
CA ILE A 170 1.36 -10.12 10.30
C ILE A 170 2.72 -9.41 10.35
N ILE A 171 2.80 -8.21 10.94
CA ILE A 171 4.06 -7.49 11.11
C ILE A 171 5.03 -8.31 11.97
N SER A 172 4.58 -8.82 13.12
CA SER A 172 5.42 -9.67 13.99
C SER A 172 5.94 -10.89 13.25
N PHE A 173 5.07 -11.59 12.51
CA PHE A 173 5.46 -12.75 11.70
C PHE A 173 6.51 -12.38 10.64
N LEU A 174 6.28 -11.29 9.90
CA LEU A 174 7.20 -10.85 8.86
C LEU A 174 8.57 -10.48 9.45
N GLU A 175 8.63 -9.85 10.63
CA GLU A 175 9.90 -9.47 11.26
C GLU A 175 10.76 -10.66 11.67
N GLU A 176 10.12 -11.75 12.09
CA GLU A 176 10.81 -13.00 12.43
C GLU A 176 11.46 -13.65 11.21
N HIS A 177 10.94 -13.40 10.01
CA HIS A 177 11.34 -14.12 8.78
C HIS A 177 12.03 -13.25 7.73
N THR A 178 11.90 -11.93 7.79
CA THR A 178 12.49 -11.00 6.82
C THR A 178 12.74 -9.62 7.45
N PRO A 179 13.78 -8.88 7.02
CA PRO A 179 13.89 -7.47 7.35
C PRO A 179 12.67 -6.70 6.82
N ILE A 180 12.05 -5.89 7.69
CA ILE A 180 10.97 -4.97 7.33
C ILE A 180 11.49 -3.53 7.34
N ASN A 181 10.97 -2.72 6.42
CA ASN A 181 11.20 -1.28 6.46
C ASN A 181 10.70 -0.69 7.81
N PRO A 182 11.60 -0.08 8.63
CA PRO A 182 11.25 0.36 9.98
C PRO A 182 10.23 1.51 10.01
N PHE A 183 10.20 2.34 8.96
CA PHE A 183 9.22 3.41 8.83
C PHE A 183 7.82 2.84 8.58
N MET A 184 7.70 1.89 7.63
CA MET A 184 6.44 1.22 7.33
C MET A 184 5.91 0.46 8.54
N LYS A 185 6.79 -0.27 9.25
CA LYS A 185 6.45 -0.92 10.52
C LYS A 185 5.83 0.09 11.49
N LYS A 186 6.55 1.15 11.83
CA LYS A 186 6.11 2.16 12.79
C LYS A 186 4.78 2.80 12.40
N MET A 187 4.58 3.07 11.12
CA MET A 187 3.33 3.63 10.61
C MET A 187 2.16 2.66 10.76
N ILE A 188 2.34 1.40 10.34
CA ILE A 188 1.29 0.37 10.42
C ILE A 188 0.95 0.05 11.88
N THR A 189 1.96 -0.15 12.74
CA THR A 189 1.74 -0.44 14.17
C THR A 189 1.05 0.72 14.86
N GLY A 190 1.49 1.96 14.63
CA GLY A 190 0.86 3.14 15.23
C GLY A 190 -0.58 3.33 14.79
N ILE A 191 -0.91 3.09 13.52
CA ILE A 191 -2.31 3.12 13.04
C ILE A 191 -3.13 2.01 13.69
N ALA A 192 -2.59 0.78 13.79
CA ALA A 192 -3.29 -0.34 14.39
C ALA A 192 -3.58 -0.10 15.88
N GLU A 193 -2.59 0.36 16.64
CA GLU A 193 -2.72 0.71 18.06
C GLU A 193 -3.75 1.83 18.28
N ASP A 194 -3.71 2.90 17.47
CA ASP A 194 -4.69 3.99 17.52
C ASP A 194 -6.12 3.49 17.27
N LEU A 195 -6.30 2.56 16.32
CA LEU A 195 -7.62 1.99 16.00
C LEU A 195 -8.13 1.10 17.12
N ILE A 196 -7.27 0.27 17.72
CA ILE A 196 -7.61 -0.58 18.87
C ILE A 196 -8.01 0.30 20.06
N ALA A 197 -7.24 1.34 20.37
CA ALA A 197 -7.52 2.26 21.46
C ALA A 197 -8.88 2.96 21.29
N LYS A 198 -9.16 3.47 20.09
CA LYS A 198 -10.46 4.12 19.78
C LYS A 198 -11.63 3.15 19.96
N ARG A 199 -11.53 1.92 19.45
CA ARG A 199 -12.59 0.91 19.60
C ARG A 199 -12.88 0.61 21.06
N SER A 200 -11.84 0.52 21.90
CA SER A 200 -11.99 0.33 23.34
C SER A 200 -12.67 1.51 24.03
N SER A 201 -12.47 2.74 23.57
CA SER A 201 -13.15 3.93 24.12
C SER A 201 -14.64 4.01 23.77
N PHE A 202 -15.06 3.46 22.62
CA PHE A 202 -16.47 3.42 22.20
C PHE A 202 -17.31 2.35 22.89
N ASN A 203 -16.68 1.32 23.48
CA ASN A 203 -17.37 0.22 24.16
C ASN A 203 -17.59 0.45 25.67
N VAL A 204 -17.34 1.66 26.17
CA VAL A 204 -17.43 2.02 27.61
C VAL A 204 -18.57 3.01 27.90
N GLU A 205 -19.41 3.34 26.91
CA GLU A 205 -20.71 4.02 27.09
C GLU A 205 -21.88 3.03 27.00
#